data_AF-A0A6S6P4U5-F1
#
_entry.id   AF-A0A6S6P4U5-F1
#
_cell.length_a   1.000
_cell.length_b   1.000
_cell.length_c   1.000
_cell.angle_alpha   90.00
_cell.angle_beta   90.00
_cell.angle_gamma   90.00
#
_symmetry.space_group_name_H-M   'P 1'
#
loop_
_entity.id
_entity.type
_entity.pdbx_description
1 polymer ?
#
loop_
_entity_poly.entity_id
_entity_poly.type
_entity_poly.pdbx_seq_one_letter_code
_entity_poly.pdbx_strand_id
1 'polypeptide(L)'
;MTASAMLPDRAIPGETREVDICIRSELAGHEVLIGIECRMSGSRKQTVEWVEAMHAKHSHLPTSKVVLVSSSGFTKNALKLADFFGMKAITPTDVEPGFVGEIVNNIHTVWAKRFDLTAKKVVIDFDPPLRDIGSIEIAGPFESLAVVSSDGSSVCAAKDLAQLCLQKIDVSGEIFRDAVTGEGELTSDHTPTANDGSPMCLVLDDTDPPQTQRQITRVHITSLMRTYVEEVPLKHGQYDGTPYSVGTAEMGDQTFHWVVTEGKDGTQMGARVSPVGDPTRGQFFAGKTKGRTAT
;
A
#
# COMPACT_ATOMS: atom_id res chain seq x y z
N MET A 1 -1.67 -10.83 6.85
CA MET A 1 -0.25 -11.28 6.94
C MET A 1 0.35 -10.56 8.12
N THR A 2 1.19 -11.21 8.91
CA THR A 2 1.86 -10.62 10.08
C THR A 2 3.35 -10.93 10.00
N ALA A 3 4.20 -9.91 10.17
CA ALA A 3 5.64 -10.07 10.32
C ALA A 3 5.90 -10.51 11.77
N SER A 4 6.31 -11.77 11.94
CA SER A 4 6.30 -12.57 13.18
C SER A 4 4.91 -12.81 13.78
N ALA A 5 4.64 -14.06 14.15
CA ALA A 5 3.40 -14.45 14.82
C ALA A 5 3.65 -15.54 15.87
N MET A 6 3.15 -15.34 17.09
CA MET A 6 3.08 -16.38 18.10
C MET A 6 1.86 -17.26 17.85
N LEU A 7 2.08 -18.53 17.50
CA LEU A 7 1.01 -19.51 17.29
C LEU A 7 0.95 -20.48 18.47
N PRO A 8 -0.26 -20.90 18.91
CA PRO A 8 -0.39 -21.86 19.99
C PRO A 8 0.20 -23.22 19.61
N ASP A 9 0.99 -23.81 20.51
CA ASP A 9 1.50 -25.16 20.37
C ASP A 9 0.42 -26.17 20.81
N ARG A 10 -0.06 -26.99 19.89
CA ARG A 10 -1.11 -27.99 20.18
C ARG A 10 -0.62 -29.15 21.02
N ALA A 11 0.69 -29.40 21.06
CA ALA A 11 1.27 -30.46 21.87
C ALA A 11 1.57 -30.01 23.30
N ILE A 12 1.74 -28.70 23.54
CA ILE A 12 2.04 -28.14 24.86
C ILE A 12 1.02 -27.04 25.19
N PRO A 13 -0.10 -27.39 25.87
CA PRO A 13 -1.16 -26.44 26.19
C PRO A 13 -0.65 -25.23 26.98
N GLY A 14 -1.04 -24.03 26.54
CA GLY A 14 -0.64 -22.76 27.15
C GLY A 14 0.65 -22.17 26.58
N GLU A 15 1.43 -22.96 25.83
CA GLU A 15 2.65 -22.47 25.18
C GLU A 15 2.37 -21.98 23.76
N THR A 16 3.22 -21.06 23.31
CA THR A 16 3.20 -20.54 21.94
C THR A 16 4.58 -20.65 21.32
N ARG A 17 4.64 -20.75 19.99
CA ARG A 17 5.88 -20.73 19.22
C ARG A 17 5.82 -19.64 18.17
N GLU A 18 6.94 -18.96 18.02
CA GLU A 18 7.12 -17.95 16.99
C GLU A 18 7.16 -18.61 15.61
N VAL A 19 6.54 -17.96 14.62
CA VAL A 19 6.68 -18.22 13.18
C VAL A 19 7.08 -16.90 12.54
N ASP A 20 8.17 -16.89 11.77
CA ASP A 20 8.78 -15.64 11.27
C ASP A 20 7.81 -14.79 10.46
N ILE A 21 6.98 -15.43 9.62
CA ILE A 21 5.90 -14.74 8.91
C ILE A 21 4.69 -15.67 8.84
N CYS A 22 3.52 -15.14 9.18
CA CYS A 22 2.27 -15.88 9.09
C CYS A 22 1.29 -15.20 8.13
N ILE A 23 0.79 -15.96 7.15
CA ILE A 23 -0.31 -15.55 6.28
C ILE A 23 -1.56 -16.29 6.74
N ARG A 24 -2.56 -15.52 7.17
CA ARG A 24 -3.89 -16.00 7.52
C ARG A 24 -4.84 -15.59 6.41
N SER A 25 -5.61 -16.55 5.93
CA SER A 25 -6.69 -16.35 4.96
C SER A 25 -7.88 -17.22 5.34
N GLU A 26 -9.07 -16.81 4.95
CA GLU A 26 -10.26 -17.65 5.02
C GLU A 26 -10.61 -18.14 3.62
N LEU A 27 -10.83 -19.44 3.47
CA LEU A 27 -11.24 -20.05 2.21
C LEU A 27 -12.42 -20.98 2.48
N ALA A 28 -13.59 -20.63 1.93
CA ALA A 28 -14.84 -21.38 2.12
C ALA A 28 -15.19 -21.63 3.61
N GLY A 29 -15.02 -20.61 4.47
CA GLY A 29 -15.29 -20.71 5.91
C GLY A 29 -14.20 -21.43 6.72
N HIS A 30 -13.13 -21.91 6.08
CA HIS A 30 -12.00 -22.54 6.74
C HIS A 30 -10.81 -21.60 6.82
N GLU A 31 -10.21 -21.52 8.01
CA GLU A 31 -8.96 -20.81 8.19
C GLU A 31 -7.80 -21.58 7.55
N VAL A 32 -7.07 -20.89 6.68
CA VAL A 32 -5.82 -21.34 6.06
C VAL A 32 -4.68 -20.53 6.64
N LEU A 33 -3.74 -21.22 7.30
CA LEU A 33 -2.54 -20.62 7.89
C LEU A 33 -1.30 -21.10 7.15
N ILE A 34 -0.62 -20.18 6.47
CA ILE A 34 0.69 -20.44 5.87
C ILE A 34 1.75 -19.90 6.81
N GLY A 35 2.58 -20.80 7.34
CA GLY A 35 3.79 -20.43 8.08
C GLY A 35 4.97 -20.32 7.13
N ILE A 36 5.73 -19.25 7.24
CA ILE A 36 6.97 -19.05 6.48
C ILE A 36 8.10 -18.90 7.48
N GLU A 37 9.14 -19.72 7.29
CA GLU A 37 10.34 -19.74 8.12
C GLU A 37 11.52 -19.29 7.25
N CYS A 38 12.25 -18.30 7.73
CA CYS A 38 13.29 -17.62 7.00
C CYS A 38 14.64 -17.90 7.64
N ARG A 39 15.63 -18.27 6.83
CA ARG A 39 16.99 -18.46 7.29
C ARG A 39 17.98 -17.72 6.42
N MET A 40 18.59 -16.69 7.01
CA MET A 40 19.74 -16.02 6.44
C MET A 40 21.00 -16.70 6.97
N SER A 41 21.65 -17.49 6.11
CA SER A 41 22.99 -18.01 6.35
C SER A 41 23.88 -17.49 5.23
N GLY A 42 25.14 -17.12 5.54
CA GLY A 42 26.07 -16.55 4.57
C GLY A 42 26.24 -17.43 3.32
N SER A 43 27.21 -18.34 3.32
CA SER A 43 27.47 -19.25 2.18
C SER A 43 26.89 -20.66 2.36
N ARG A 44 26.36 -20.98 3.55
CA ARG A 44 26.04 -22.35 3.93
C ARG A 44 24.58 -22.70 3.65
N LYS A 45 24.38 -23.56 2.65
CA LYS A 45 23.07 -24.16 2.31
C LYS A 45 22.42 -24.84 3.51
N GLN A 46 21.11 -24.77 3.57
CA GLN A 46 20.33 -25.45 4.60
C GLN A 46 20.26 -26.95 4.35
N THR A 47 20.34 -27.69 5.44
CA THR A 47 20.51 -29.13 5.45
C THR A 47 19.22 -29.84 5.87
N VAL A 48 19.26 -31.17 5.86
CA VAL A 48 18.13 -32.03 6.23
C VAL A 48 17.65 -31.73 7.65
N GLU A 49 18.59 -31.48 8.57
CA GLU A 49 18.32 -31.22 9.98
C GLU A 49 17.46 -29.97 10.19
N TRP A 50 17.63 -28.94 9.34
CA TRP A 50 16.76 -27.76 9.43
C TRP A 50 15.34 -28.08 8.96
N VAL A 51 15.20 -28.84 7.87
CA VAL A 51 13.89 -29.25 7.36
C VAL A 51 13.16 -30.12 8.39
N GLU A 52 13.85 -31.06 9.03
CA GLU A 52 13.28 -31.89 10.10
C GLU A 52 12.86 -31.05 11.31
N ALA A 53 13.69 -30.09 11.73
CA ALA A 53 13.36 -29.21 12.84
C ALA A 53 12.10 -28.37 12.54
N MET A 54 11.98 -27.83 11.32
CA MET A 54 10.80 -27.08 10.90
C MET A 54 9.57 -27.99 10.77
N HIS A 55 9.72 -29.20 10.26
CA HIS A 55 8.63 -30.17 10.23
C HIS A 55 8.09 -30.47 11.63
N ALA A 56 9.00 -30.82 12.56
CA ALA A 56 8.65 -31.14 13.95
C ALA A 56 8.09 -29.93 14.71
N LYS A 57 8.51 -28.72 14.37
CA LYS A 57 7.89 -27.48 14.89
C LYS A 57 6.46 -27.36 14.39
N HIS A 58 6.26 -27.42 13.07
CA HIS A 58 4.96 -27.15 12.45
C HIS A 58 3.95 -28.29 12.57
N SER A 59 4.37 -29.51 12.90
CA SER A 59 3.45 -30.62 13.19
C SER A 59 2.57 -30.36 14.41
N HIS A 60 2.98 -29.46 15.31
CA HIS A 60 2.20 -29.07 16.48
C HIS A 60 1.51 -27.71 16.31
N LEU A 61 1.80 -26.98 15.24
CA LEU A 61 1.22 -25.65 14.99
C LEU A 61 -0.04 -25.76 14.12
N PRO A 62 -0.94 -24.77 14.18
CA PRO A 62 -2.15 -24.74 13.36
C PRO A 62 -1.89 -24.44 11.87
N THR A 63 -0.64 -24.48 11.40
CA THR A 63 -0.28 -24.17 10.01
C THR A 63 -0.77 -25.24 9.04
N SER A 64 -1.49 -24.79 8.01
CA SER A 64 -1.98 -25.61 6.88
C SER A 64 -0.89 -25.86 5.83
N LYS A 65 0.06 -24.93 5.68
CA LYS A 65 1.19 -25.03 4.75
C LYS A 65 2.42 -24.39 5.36
N VAL A 66 3.59 -24.95 5.05
CA VAL A 66 4.89 -24.41 5.47
C VAL A 66 5.73 -24.07 4.25
N VAL A 67 6.32 -22.89 4.27
CA VAL A 67 7.29 -22.40 3.29
C VAL A 67 8.61 -22.15 4.01
N LEU A 68 9.69 -22.74 3.51
CA LEU A 68 11.04 -22.56 4.01
C LEU A 68 11.81 -21.65 3.05
N VAL A 69 12.32 -20.53 3.53
CA VAL A 69 13.06 -19.56 2.72
C VAL A 69 14.50 -19.52 3.19
N SER A 70 15.45 -19.71 2.26
CA SER A 70 16.88 -19.64 2.54
C SER A 70 17.59 -18.71 1.57
N SER A 71 18.41 -17.78 2.07
CA SER A 71 19.22 -16.89 1.23
C SER A 71 20.35 -17.60 0.49
N SER A 72 20.86 -18.70 1.03
CA SER A 72 22.01 -19.44 0.48
C SER A 72 21.63 -20.75 -0.20
N GLY A 73 20.34 -21.10 -0.16
CA GLY A 73 19.82 -22.32 -0.75
C GLY A 73 19.70 -23.51 0.21
N PHE A 74 19.45 -24.67 -0.39
CA PHE A 74 19.26 -25.95 0.28
C PHE A 74 20.18 -27.01 -0.33
N THR A 75 20.57 -28.01 0.46
CA THR A 75 21.20 -29.21 -0.08
C THR A 75 20.19 -30.03 -0.89
N LYS A 76 20.66 -30.87 -1.82
CA LYS A 76 19.78 -31.73 -2.64
C LYS A 76 18.89 -32.64 -1.80
N ASN A 77 19.40 -33.17 -0.68
CA ASN A 77 18.64 -34.03 0.20
C ASN A 77 17.61 -33.25 1.03
N ALA A 78 17.94 -32.03 1.45
CA ALA A 78 16.99 -31.15 2.12
C ALA A 78 15.79 -30.80 1.22
N LEU A 79 16.03 -30.52 -0.07
CA LEU A 79 14.96 -30.28 -1.04
C LEU A 79 14.02 -31.49 -1.18
N LYS A 80 14.59 -32.69 -1.34
CA LYS A 80 13.81 -33.94 -1.42
C LYS A 80 12.98 -34.18 -0.16
N LEU A 81 13.55 -33.92 1.01
CA LEU A 81 12.85 -34.12 2.28
C LEU A 81 11.75 -33.09 2.50
N ALA A 82 11.98 -31.82 2.13
CA ALA A 82 10.95 -30.79 2.18
C ALA A 82 9.75 -31.16 1.30
N ASP A 83 10.00 -31.63 0.08
CA ASP A 83 8.98 -32.13 -0.85
C ASP A 83 8.21 -33.32 -0.26
N PHE A 84 8.92 -34.30 0.32
CA PHE A 84 8.31 -35.44 1.01
C PHE A 84 7.36 -35.01 2.15
N PHE A 85 7.74 -33.99 2.94
CA PHE A 85 6.88 -33.43 3.99
C PHE A 85 5.82 -32.44 3.48
N GLY A 86 5.72 -32.22 2.17
CA GLY A 86 4.79 -31.25 1.59
C GLY A 86 5.12 -29.80 1.94
N MET A 87 6.37 -29.49 2.30
CA MET A 87 6.86 -28.13 2.57
C MET A 87 7.48 -27.53 1.31
N LYS A 88 7.20 -26.25 1.02
CA LYS A 88 7.80 -25.58 -0.14
C LYS A 88 9.14 -24.97 0.30
N ALA A 89 10.25 -25.45 -0.25
CA ALA A 89 11.57 -24.85 -0.06
C ALA A 89 11.87 -23.82 -1.16
N ILE A 90 12.34 -22.64 -0.78
CA ILE A 90 12.49 -21.48 -1.65
C ILE A 90 13.85 -20.81 -1.43
N THR A 91 14.52 -20.52 -2.53
CA THR A 91 15.76 -19.74 -2.56
C THR A 91 15.54 -18.58 -3.51
N PRO A 92 15.40 -17.34 -3.00
CA PRO A 92 15.49 -16.17 -3.86
C PRO A 92 16.88 -16.15 -4.50
N THR A 93 16.94 -16.10 -5.83
CA THR A 93 18.21 -16.05 -6.58
C THR A 93 18.27 -14.82 -7.46
N ASP A 94 19.49 -14.40 -7.76
CA ASP A 94 19.75 -13.45 -8.84
C ASP A 94 19.30 -14.05 -10.19
N VAL A 95 18.94 -13.19 -11.14
CA VAL A 95 18.54 -13.61 -12.49
C VAL A 95 19.75 -14.16 -13.24
N GLU A 96 19.69 -15.41 -13.72
CA GLU A 96 20.75 -15.98 -14.56
C GLU A 96 20.76 -15.35 -15.96
N PRO A 97 21.93 -15.16 -16.61
CA PRO A 97 22.01 -14.67 -17.99
C PRO A 97 21.30 -15.62 -18.95
N GLY A 98 20.10 -15.25 -19.41
CA GLY A 98 19.28 -16.06 -20.32
C GLY A 98 17.78 -16.08 -20.00
N PHE A 99 17.38 -15.61 -18.81
CA PHE A 99 15.97 -15.51 -18.44
C PHE A 99 15.44 -14.10 -18.74
N VAL A 100 14.42 -13.98 -19.60
CA VAL A 100 13.93 -12.69 -20.15
C VAL A 100 12.52 -12.39 -19.64
N GLY A 101 12.39 -11.56 -18.61
CA GLY A 101 11.18 -10.74 -18.44
C GLY A 101 11.32 -9.51 -19.33
N GLU A 102 10.29 -9.12 -20.08
CA GLU A 102 10.37 -8.00 -21.03
C GLU A 102 10.52 -6.67 -20.29
N ILE A 103 9.91 -6.56 -19.10
CA ILE A 103 9.85 -5.33 -18.32
C ILE A 103 10.85 -5.42 -17.16
N VAL A 104 10.73 -6.46 -16.32
CA VAL A 104 11.44 -6.51 -15.03
C VAL A 104 12.96 -6.49 -15.20
N ASN A 105 13.50 -7.11 -16.25
CA ASN A 105 14.94 -7.11 -16.52
C ASN A 105 15.47 -5.78 -17.08
N ASN A 106 14.61 -4.96 -17.67
CA ASN A 106 15.00 -3.72 -18.34
C ASN A 106 14.75 -2.49 -17.46
N ILE A 107 14.16 -2.64 -16.26
CA ILE A 107 13.96 -1.56 -15.30
C ILE A 107 14.99 -1.65 -14.18
N HIS A 108 16.05 -0.85 -14.28
CA HIS A 108 17.10 -0.78 -13.25
C HIS A 108 16.80 0.20 -12.13
N THR A 109 15.91 1.18 -12.37
CA THR A 109 15.51 2.16 -11.37
C THR A 109 14.03 2.49 -11.49
N VAL A 110 13.39 2.82 -10.37
CA VAL A 110 12.07 3.47 -10.35
C VAL A 110 12.17 4.79 -9.61
N TRP A 111 11.32 5.75 -9.96
CA TRP A 111 11.23 7.01 -9.23
C TRP A 111 10.06 6.96 -8.28
N ALA A 112 10.38 7.03 -7.00
CA ALA A 112 9.40 7.09 -5.95
C ALA A 112 9.15 8.57 -5.60
N LYS A 113 7.87 8.94 -5.53
CA LYS A 113 7.45 10.32 -5.31
C LYS A 113 6.59 10.45 -4.07
N ARG A 114 6.89 11.44 -3.26
CA ARG A 114 6.07 11.87 -2.12
C ARG A 114 5.63 13.32 -2.36
N PHE A 115 4.35 13.56 -2.08
CA PHE A 115 3.73 14.88 -2.19
C PHE A 115 3.18 15.28 -0.83
N ASP A 116 3.74 16.35 -0.26
CA ASP A 116 3.19 16.96 0.94
C ASP A 116 2.33 18.16 0.50
N LEU A 117 1.02 18.05 0.73
CA LEU A 117 0.04 19.07 0.35
C LEU A 117 -0.39 19.85 1.60
N THR A 118 -0.25 21.17 1.55
CA THR A 118 -0.74 22.08 2.59
C THR A 118 -1.75 23.04 1.98
N ALA A 119 -3.01 22.92 2.36
CA ALA A 119 -4.05 23.86 1.94
C ALA A 119 -3.65 25.30 2.36
N LYS A 120 -3.67 26.22 1.39
CA LYS A 120 -3.45 27.66 1.59
C LYS A 120 -4.76 28.44 1.52
N LYS A 121 -5.66 28.01 0.64
CA LYS A 121 -6.96 28.63 0.44
C LYS A 121 -7.99 27.55 0.15
N VAL A 122 -9.16 27.66 0.78
CA VAL A 122 -10.29 26.75 0.58
C VAL A 122 -11.52 27.60 0.32
N VAL A 123 -12.17 27.41 -0.82
CA VAL A 123 -13.42 28.07 -1.19
C VAL A 123 -14.47 27.00 -1.39
N ILE A 124 -15.62 27.13 -0.73
CA ILE A 124 -16.76 26.24 -0.88
C ILE A 124 -17.86 26.97 -1.63
N ASP A 125 -18.29 26.40 -2.75
CA ASP A 125 -19.52 26.79 -3.44
C ASP A 125 -20.68 25.93 -2.95
N PHE A 126 -21.85 26.54 -2.82
CA PHE A 126 -23.04 25.87 -2.32
C PHE A 126 -24.33 26.39 -2.96
N ASP A 127 -25.35 25.53 -2.95
CA ASP A 127 -26.67 25.80 -3.51
C ASP A 127 -27.78 25.30 -2.56
N PRO A 128 -28.86 26.07 -2.32
CA PRO A 128 -29.11 27.44 -2.79
C PRO A 128 -28.13 28.47 -2.18
N PRO A 129 -27.97 29.65 -2.80
CA PRO A 129 -27.15 30.73 -2.23
C PRO A 129 -27.78 31.32 -0.97
N LEU A 130 -26.94 31.81 -0.04
CA LEU A 130 -27.35 32.55 1.14
C LEU A 130 -27.48 34.03 0.78
N ARG A 131 -28.71 34.50 0.56
CA ARG A 131 -28.96 35.80 -0.08
C ARG A 131 -28.26 35.81 -1.45
N ASP A 132 -27.31 36.71 -1.68
CA ASP A 132 -26.54 36.81 -2.92
C ASP A 132 -25.15 36.12 -2.84
N ILE A 133 -24.88 35.37 -1.76
CA ILE A 133 -23.60 34.69 -1.53
C ILE A 133 -23.75 33.20 -1.89
N GLY A 134 -23.09 32.78 -2.98
CA GLY A 134 -23.03 31.37 -3.42
C GLY A 134 -21.73 30.64 -3.04
N SER A 135 -20.75 31.36 -2.47
CA SER A 135 -19.45 30.81 -2.12
C SER A 135 -18.89 31.45 -0.85
N ILE A 136 -18.13 30.70 -0.07
CA ILE A 136 -17.39 31.21 1.10
C ILE A 136 -15.95 30.73 1.10
N GLU A 137 -15.03 31.58 1.52
CA GLU A 137 -13.68 31.17 1.88
C GLU A 137 -13.67 30.66 3.32
N ILE A 138 -13.10 29.47 3.54
CA ILE A 138 -13.00 28.86 4.86
C ILE A 138 -11.78 29.41 5.58
N ALA A 139 -11.99 30.48 6.34
CA ALA A 139 -11.00 31.10 7.20
C ALA A 139 -11.67 31.69 8.45
N GLY A 140 -10.98 31.66 9.59
CA GLY A 140 -11.43 32.30 10.83
C GLY A 140 -12.77 31.72 11.31
N PRO A 141 -13.85 32.52 11.44
CA PRO A 141 -15.13 32.05 11.97
C PRO A 141 -15.78 30.95 11.11
N PHE A 142 -15.44 30.83 9.82
CA PHE A 142 -16.03 29.84 8.94
C PHE A 142 -15.39 28.45 9.07
N GLU A 143 -14.25 28.33 9.77
CA GLU A 143 -13.56 27.05 9.97
C GLU A 143 -14.38 26.05 10.80
N SER A 144 -15.22 26.55 11.72
CA SER A 144 -16.07 25.75 12.60
C SER A 144 -17.46 25.46 12.05
N LEU A 145 -17.79 25.90 10.84
CA LEU A 145 -19.09 25.61 10.24
C LEU A 145 -19.31 24.10 10.14
N ALA A 146 -20.52 23.67 10.49
CA ALA A 146 -20.90 22.28 10.41
C ALA A 146 -21.13 21.85 8.95
N VAL A 147 -20.45 20.79 8.56
CA VAL A 147 -20.74 20.02 7.35
C VAL A 147 -21.58 18.82 7.78
N VAL A 148 -22.77 18.71 7.18
CA VAL A 148 -23.73 17.65 7.47
C VAL A 148 -24.01 16.83 6.21
N SER A 149 -24.55 15.63 6.36
CA SER A 149 -25.11 14.90 5.23
C SER A 149 -26.49 15.45 4.88
N SER A 150 -27.07 14.96 3.79
CA SER A 150 -28.42 15.37 3.35
C SER A 150 -29.55 15.05 4.34
N ASP A 151 -29.34 14.14 5.30
CA ASP A 151 -30.31 13.85 6.37
C ASP A 151 -30.12 14.72 7.62
N GLY A 152 -29.11 15.61 7.61
CA GLY A 152 -28.77 16.48 8.73
C GLY A 152 -27.79 15.88 9.75
N SER A 153 -27.36 14.63 9.58
CA SER A 153 -26.33 14.03 10.43
C SER A 153 -24.99 14.76 10.27
N SER A 154 -24.33 15.02 11.39
CA SER A 154 -23.01 15.67 11.41
C SER A 154 -21.95 14.79 10.74
N VAL A 155 -21.19 15.40 9.82
CA VAL A 155 -20.08 14.74 9.12
C VAL A 155 -18.74 15.24 9.66
N CYS A 156 -18.46 16.54 9.53
CA CYS A 156 -17.22 17.17 10.00
C CYS A 156 -17.37 18.69 10.14
N ALA A 157 -16.32 19.39 10.60
CA ALA A 157 -16.23 20.84 10.46
C ALA A 157 -15.69 21.22 9.07
N ALA A 158 -16.00 22.42 8.60
CA ALA A 158 -15.60 22.91 7.28
C ALA A 158 -14.06 22.93 7.10
N LYS A 159 -13.30 23.24 8.15
CA LYS A 159 -11.82 23.17 8.11
C LYS A 159 -11.29 21.76 7.82
N ASP A 160 -12.00 20.73 8.28
CA ASP A 160 -11.57 19.33 8.11
C ASP A 160 -11.97 18.77 6.74
N LEU A 161 -12.94 19.40 6.07
CA LEU A 161 -13.36 19.03 4.72
C LEU A 161 -12.22 19.14 3.70
N ALA A 162 -11.35 20.15 3.84
CA ALA A 162 -10.19 20.31 2.97
C ALA A 162 -9.25 19.11 3.07
N GLN A 163 -9.01 18.61 4.29
CA GLN A 163 -8.16 17.43 4.50
C GLN A 163 -8.77 16.18 3.86
N LEU A 164 -10.09 15.99 3.98
CA LEU A 164 -10.81 14.88 3.32
C LEU A 164 -10.71 14.95 1.79
N CYS A 165 -10.79 16.15 1.22
CA CYS A 165 -10.65 16.36 -0.23
C CYS A 165 -9.22 16.08 -0.70
N LEU A 166 -8.21 16.58 0.02
CA LEU A 166 -6.79 16.36 -0.32
C LEU A 166 -6.42 14.86 -0.29
N GLN A 167 -7.02 14.06 0.60
CA GLN A 167 -6.82 12.60 0.64
C GLN A 167 -7.38 11.86 -0.58
N LYS A 168 -8.28 12.48 -1.35
CA LYS A 168 -8.93 11.89 -2.53
C LYS A 168 -8.31 12.35 -3.86
N ILE A 169 -7.22 13.13 -3.80
CA ILE A 169 -6.54 13.59 -5.02
C ILE A 169 -6.05 12.39 -5.82
N ASP A 170 -6.40 12.38 -7.11
CA ASP A 170 -5.88 11.42 -8.07
C ASP A 170 -4.43 11.78 -8.44
N VAL A 171 -3.50 11.01 -7.88
CA VAL A 171 -2.06 11.18 -8.11
C VAL A 171 -1.56 10.51 -9.40
N SER A 172 -2.45 9.95 -10.22
CA SER A 172 -2.08 9.34 -11.52
C SER A 172 -1.93 10.35 -12.66
N GLY A 173 -2.35 11.61 -12.44
CA GLY A 173 -2.28 12.68 -13.43
C GLY A 173 -0.87 13.12 -13.82
N GLU A 174 -0.76 13.82 -14.95
CA GLU A 174 0.52 14.26 -15.52
C GLU A 174 1.33 15.16 -14.58
N ILE A 175 0.64 16.02 -13.83
CA ILE A 175 1.27 16.92 -12.84
C ILE A 175 2.11 16.12 -11.85
N PHE A 176 1.61 15.00 -11.33
CA PHE A 176 2.32 14.15 -10.38
C PHE A 176 3.36 13.27 -11.08
N ARG A 177 2.99 12.69 -12.23
CA ARG A 177 3.88 11.84 -13.04
C ARG A 177 5.14 12.57 -13.48
N ASP A 178 5.03 13.85 -13.83
CA ASP A 178 6.12 14.64 -14.40
C ASP A 178 6.76 15.58 -13.36
N ALA A 179 6.24 15.62 -12.12
CA ALA A 179 6.79 16.42 -11.03
C ALA A 179 8.27 16.10 -10.73
N VAL A 180 9.03 17.14 -10.40
CA VAL A 180 10.41 17.06 -9.92
C VAL A 180 10.49 17.55 -8.48
N THR A 181 11.59 17.24 -7.79
CA THR A 181 11.81 17.72 -6.41
C THR A 181 11.74 19.24 -6.37
N GLY A 182 10.93 19.78 -5.46
CA GLY A 182 10.74 21.22 -5.32
C GLY A 182 9.38 21.59 -4.72
N GLU A 183 9.10 22.90 -4.74
CA GLU A 183 7.82 23.46 -4.29
C GLU A 183 7.04 24.01 -5.47
N GLY A 184 5.72 23.86 -5.44
CA GLY A 184 4.81 24.40 -6.43
C GLY A 184 3.43 24.65 -5.84
N GLU A 185 2.55 25.25 -6.63
CA GLU A 185 1.15 25.42 -6.28
C GLU A 185 0.31 24.35 -7.00
N LEU A 186 -0.63 23.76 -6.28
CA LEU A 186 -1.62 22.84 -6.83
C LEU A 186 -3.01 23.39 -6.55
N THR A 187 -3.82 23.53 -7.60
CA THR A 187 -5.26 23.78 -7.48
C THR A 187 -6.03 22.50 -7.75
N SER A 188 -7.07 22.26 -6.95
CA SER A 188 -7.94 21.10 -7.11
C SER A 188 -9.39 21.45 -6.78
N ASP A 189 -10.31 20.89 -7.55
CA ASP A 189 -11.75 21.02 -7.36
C ASP A 189 -12.33 19.66 -6.95
N HIS A 190 -13.21 19.67 -5.96
CA HIS A 190 -13.83 18.47 -5.41
C HIS A 190 -15.33 18.64 -5.27
N THR A 191 -16.07 17.54 -5.38
CA THR A 191 -17.50 17.49 -5.06
C THR A 191 -17.68 16.43 -3.98
N PRO A 192 -17.56 16.81 -2.68
CA PRO A 192 -17.50 15.85 -1.60
C PRO A 192 -18.87 15.20 -1.35
N THR A 193 -18.84 13.91 -1.07
CA THR A 193 -19.99 13.09 -0.68
C THR A 193 -19.74 12.41 0.66
N ALA A 194 -20.81 12.21 1.42
CA ALA A 194 -20.80 11.43 2.66
C ALA A 194 -20.48 9.94 2.38
N ASN A 195 -20.30 9.16 3.44
CA ASN A 195 -19.89 7.75 3.34
C ASN A 195 -20.89 6.87 2.59
N ASP A 196 -22.17 7.24 2.62
CA ASP A 196 -23.27 6.60 1.90
C ASP A 196 -23.42 7.09 0.44
N GLY A 197 -22.55 8.01 0.01
CA GLY A 197 -22.58 8.65 -1.30
C GLY A 197 -23.53 9.85 -1.40
N SER A 198 -24.23 10.22 -0.32
CA SER A 198 -25.11 11.39 -0.35
C SER A 198 -24.32 12.68 -0.52
N PRO A 199 -24.92 13.75 -1.08
CA PRO A 199 -24.32 15.07 -1.06
C PRO A 199 -24.05 15.53 0.38
N MET A 200 -22.96 16.27 0.57
CA MET A 200 -22.71 17.01 1.80
C MET A 200 -23.30 18.42 1.72
N CYS A 201 -23.72 18.96 2.86
CA CYS A 201 -24.34 20.27 2.99
C CYS A 201 -23.61 21.11 4.04
N LEU A 202 -23.62 22.43 3.86
CA LEU A 202 -23.30 23.41 4.89
C LEU A 202 -24.57 23.83 5.64
N VAL A 203 -24.42 24.03 6.94
CA VAL A 203 -25.40 24.72 7.78
C VAL A 203 -24.88 26.13 8.03
N LEU A 204 -25.56 27.13 7.46
CA LEU A 204 -25.12 28.54 7.50
C LEU A 204 -26.06 29.47 8.26
N ASP A 205 -27.18 28.98 8.79
CA ASP A 205 -28.11 29.78 9.59
C ASP A 205 -27.91 29.56 11.09
N ASP A 206 -27.99 30.66 11.85
CA ASP A 206 -27.91 30.66 13.31
C ASP A 206 -29.25 30.31 13.99
N THR A 207 -30.23 29.82 13.21
CA THR A 207 -31.52 29.37 13.75
C THR A 207 -31.37 27.99 14.35
N ASP A 208 -31.96 27.77 15.53
CA ASP A 208 -32.09 26.44 16.14
C ASP A 208 -33.58 26.01 16.11
N PRO A 209 -33.98 25.01 15.30
CA PRO A 209 -33.15 24.23 14.39
C PRO A 209 -32.79 25.00 13.10
N PRO A 210 -31.70 24.61 12.41
CA PRO A 210 -31.28 25.22 11.15
C PRO A 210 -32.38 25.09 10.10
N GLN A 211 -32.72 26.18 9.42
CA GLN A 211 -33.83 26.24 8.48
C GLN A 211 -33.44 25.84 7.06
N THR A 212 -32.16 25.92 6.71
CA THR A 212 -31.66 25.63 5.35
C THR A 212 -30.31 24.93 5.35
N GLN A 213 -30.32 23.68 4.90
CA GLN A 213 -29.11 22.99 4.46
C GLN A 213 -28.78 23.43 3.02
N ARG A 214 -27.51 23.76 2.77
CA ARG A 214 -27.04 24.19 1.45
C ARG A 214 -26.06 23.17 0.92
N GLN A 215 -26.42 22.48 -0.15
CA GLN A 215 -25.59 21.45 -0.74
C GLN A 215 -24.27 22.06 -1.19
N ILE A 216 -23.16 21.43 -0.81
CA ILE A 216 -21.84 21.75 -1.32
C ILE A 216 -21.74 21.27 -2.77
N THR A 217 -21.58 22.19 -3.70
CA THR A 217 -21.48 21.89 -5.13
C THR A 217 -20.04 21.78 -5.59
N ARG A 218 -19.14 22.54 -4.96
CA ARG A 218 -17.70 22.50 -5.25
C ARG A 218 -16.88 22.93 -4.03
N VAL A 219 -15.75 22.24 -3.81
CA VAL A 219 -14.69 22.67 -2.89
C VAL A 219 -13.44 22.92 -3.73
N HIS A 220 -13.06 24.19 -3.85
CA HIS A 220 -11.86 24.62 -4.54
C HIS A 220 -10.73 24.81 -3.53
N ILE A 221 -9.61 24.12 -3.73
CA ILE A 221 -8.47 24.16 -2.82
C ILE A 221 -7.22 24.59 -3.59
N THR A 222 -6.60 25.68 -3.14
CA THR A 222 -5.23 26.06 -3.52
C THR A 222 -4.27 25.56 -2.44
N SER A 223 -3.31 24.73 -2.83
CA SER A 223 -2.36 24.10 -1.92
C SER A 223 -0.91 24.42 -2.29
N LEU A 224 -0.07 24.60 -1.27
CA LEU A 224 1.38 24.47 -1.44
C LEU A 224 1.69 22.97 -1.54
N MET A 225 2.30 22.56 -2.65
CA MET A 225 2.75 21.20 -2.90
C MET A 225 4.27 21.16 -2.78
N ARG A 226 4.77 20.34 -1.85
CA ARG A 226 6.19 19.97 -1.79
C ARG A 226 6.36 18.57 -2.37
N THR A 227 7.19 18.47 -3.40
CA THR A 227 7.49 17.21 -4.06
C THR A 227 8.87 16.73 -3.66
N TYR A 228 8.95 15.45 -3.31
CA TYR A 228 10.19 14.72 -3.10
C TYR A 228 10.26 13.60 -4.12
N VAL A 229 11.35 13.52 -4.87
CA VAL A 229 11.60 12.44 -5.84
C VAL A 229 12.90 11.76 -5.46
N GLU A 230 12.84 10.46 -5.21
CA GLU A 230 14.02 9.64 -5.01
C GLU A 230 14.11 8.58 -6.10
N GLU A 231 15.33 8.36 -6.57
CA GLU A 231 15.63 7.23 -7.43
C GLU A 231 15.83 5.98 -6.56
N VAL A 232 15.15 4.90 -6.94
CA VAL A 232 15.19 3.63 -6.24
C VAL A 232 15.93 2.63 -7.12
N PRO A 233 17.20 2.35 -6.84
CA PRO A 233 17.94 1.31 -7.53
C PRO A 233 17.28 -0.05 -7.30
N LEU A 234 17.12 -0.81 -8.38
CA LEU A 234 16.50 -2.12 -8.36
C LEU A 234 17.55 -3.22 -8.50
N LYS A 235 17.36 -4.28 -7.73
CA LYS A 235 18.04 -5.56 -7.87
C LYS A 235 17.05 -6.57 -8.43
N HIS A 236 17.49 -7.34 -9.42
CA HIS A 236 16.66 -8.32 -10.08
C HIS A 236 16.78 -9.67 -9.39
N GLY A 237 15.67 -10.39 -9.30
CA GLY A 237 15.65 -11.76 -8.82
C GLY A 237 14.55 -12.58 -9.46
N GLN A 238 14.52 -13.87 -9.12
CA GLN A 238 13.47 -14.78 -9.56
C GLN A 238 12.90 -15.55 -8.37
N TYR A 239 11.60 -15.81 -8.44
CA TYR A 239 10.85 -16.61 -7.49
C TYR A 239 9.99 -17.63 -8.25
N ASP A 240 10.35 -18.91 -8.16
CA ASP A 240 9.54 -20.02 -8.70
C ASP A 240 9.12 -19.82 -10.18
N GLY A 241 10.07 -19.38 -11.02
CA GLY A 241 9.79 -19.04 -12.42
C GLY A 241 9.33 -17.59 -12.65
N THR A 242 8.94 -16.87 -11.61
CA THR A 242 8.41 -15.49 -11.70
C THR A 242 9.53 -14.46 -11.48
N PRO A 243 9.84 -13.59 -12.46
CA PRO A 243 10.82 -12.53 -12.28
C PRO A 243 10.28 -11.41 -11.38
N TYR A 244 11.17 -10.81 -10.59
CA TYR A 244 10.87 -9.59 -9.85
C TYR A 244 12.08 -8.65 -9.78
N SER A 245 11.82 -7.38 -9.58
CA SER A 245 12.82 -6.37 -9.24
C SER A 245 12.49 -5.78 -7.88
N VAL A 246 13.49 -5.60 -7.02
CA VAL A 246 13.31 -5.08 -5.68
C VAL A 246 14.27 -3.94 -5.38
N GLY A 247 13.78 -2.91 -4.71
CA GLY A 247 14.59 -1.78 -4.25
C GLY A 247 14.10 -1.25 -2.91
N THR A 248 14.90 -0.39 -2.30
CA THR A 248 14.56 0.25 -1.03
C THR A 248 14.86 1.73 -1.15
N ALA A 249 13.96 2.58 -0.64
CA ALA A 249 14.13 4.02 -0.64
C ALA A 249 13.65 4.64 0.67
N GLU A 250 14.32 5.71 1.09
CA GLU A 250 13.88 6.56 2.19
C GLU A 250 12.93 7.63 1.64
N MET A 251 11.79 7.82 2.30
CA MET A 251 10.73 8.76 1.89
C MET A 251 10.34 9.61 3.10
N GLY A 252 11.16 10.60 3.42
CA GLY A 252 11.07 11.34 4.68
C GLY A 252 11.65 10.50 5.83
N ASP A 253 10.85 10.22 6.84
CA ASP A 253 11.22 9.45 8.04
C ASP A 253 10.95 7.94 7.92
N GLN A 254 10.38 7.50 6.80
CA GLN A 254 10.02 6.11 6.55
C GLN A 254 10.84 5.51 5.42
N THR A 255 11.27 4.26 5.62
CA THR A 255 11.90 3.47 4.56
C THR A 255 10.85 2.55 3.93
N PHE A 256 10.85 2.44 2.60
CA PHE A 256 9.93 1.61 1.84
C PHE A 256 10.66 0.60 0.97
N HIS A 257 10.15 -0.63 0.93
CA HIS A 257 10.47 -1.64 -0.06
C HIS A 257 9.58 -1.49 -1.28
N TRP A 258 10.21 -1.53 -2.45
CA TRP A 258 9.56 -1.57 -3.76
C TRP A 258 9.76 -2.94 -4.36
N VAL A 259 8.67 -3.59 -4.76
CA VAL A 259 8.72 -4.86 -5.49
C VAL A 259 7.97 -4.67 -6.80
N VAL A 260 8.66 -4.86 -7.91
CA VAL A 260 8.11 -4.78 -9.27
C VAL A 260 8.07 -6.18 -9.84
N THR A 261 6.94 -6.55 -10.41
CA THR A 261 6.66 -7.87 -11.00
C THR A 261 6.04 -7.69 -12.37
N GLU A 262 6.17 -8.71 -13.22
CA GLU A 262 5.58 -8.76 -14.55
C GLU A 262 4.36 -9.68 -14.54
N GLY A 263 3.29 -9.27 -15.22
CA GLY A 263 2.13 -10.12 -15.48
C GLY A 263 2.51 -11.34 -16.32
N LYS A 264 1.69 -12.40 -16.28
CA LYS A 264 1.93 -13.65 -17.04
C LYS A 264 2.03 -13.43 -18.56
N ASP A 265 1.51 -12.32 -19.05
CA ASP A 265 1.49 -11.90 -20.45
C ASP A 265 2.63 -10.94 -20.82
N GLY A 266 3.50 -10.57 -19.88
CA GLY A 266 4.67 -9.72 -20.11
C GLY A 266 4.40 -8.22 -20.16
N THR A 267 3.15 -7.81 -20.39
CA THR A 267 2.82 -6.42 -20.75
C THR A 267 2.36 -5.53 -19.58
N GLN A 268 2.16 -6.13 -18.41
CA GLN A 268 1.65 -5.43 -17.23
C GLN A 268 2.68 -5.44 -16.12
N MET A 269 2.92 -4.26 -15.55
CA MET A 269 3.79 -4.09 -14.40
C MET A 269 2.92 -4.00 -13.14
N GLY A 270 3.16 -4.91 -12.19
CA GLY A 270 2.64 -4.79 -10.84
C GLY A 270 3.74 -4.26 -9.91
N ALA A 271 3.50 -3.15 -9.24
CA ALA A 271 4.37 -2.64 -8.19
C ALA A 271 3.70 -2.79 -6.82
N ARG A 272 4.46 -3.25 -5.83
CA ARG A 272 4.06 -3.24 -4.43
C ARG A 272 5.02 -2.37 -3.64
N VAL A 273 4.49 -1.43 -2.86
CA VAL A 273 5.25 -0.54 -2.00
C VAL A 273 4.87 -0.81 -0.55
N SER A 274 5.84 -1.13 0.30
CA SER A 274 5.57 -1.52 1.69
C SER A 274 6.58 -0.87 2.65
N PRO A 275 6.15 -0.36 3.82
CA PRO A 275 7.10 0.10 4.84
C PRO A 275 8.04 -1.03 5.26
N VAL A 276 9.33 -0.74 5.41
CA VAL A 276 10.33 -1.75 5.84
C VAL A 276 10.01 -2.30 7.23
N GLY A 277 9.58 -1.44 8.15
CA GLY A 277 9.22 -1.84 9.52
C GLY A 277 7.88 -2.59 9.62
N ASP A 278 7.05 -2.54 8.58
CA ASP A 278 5.77 -3.25 8.52
C ASP A 278 5.43 -3.62 7.07
N PRO A 279 6.09 -4.64 6.50
CA PRO A 279 5.94 -5.00 5.09
C PRO A 279 4.53 -5.55 4.77
N THR A 280 3.72 -5.81 5.79
CA THR A 280 2.37 -6.38 5.64
C THR A 280 1.35 -5.35 5.17
N ARG A 281 1.60 -4.06 5.41
CA ARG A 281 0.74 -2.93 5.01
C ARG A 281 1.01 -2.42 3.59
N GLY A 282 1.69 -3.21 2.78
CA GLY A 282 2.02 -2.83 1.41
C GLY A 282 0.81 -2.52 0.54
N GLN A 283 0.93 -1.48 -0.27
CA GLN A 283 -0.05 -1.11 -1.29
C GLN A 283 0.38 -1.64 -2.66
N PHE A 284 -0.59 -2.09 -3.45
CA PHE A 284 -0.38 -2.56 -4.82
C PHE A 284 -0.79 -1.48 -5.82
N PHE A 285 0.05 -1.28 -6.82
CA PHE A 285 -0.16 -0.39 -7.94
C PHE A 285 0.01 -1.20 -9.23
N ALA A 286 -0.97 -1.12 -10.13
CA ALA A 286 -0.87 -1.73 -11.45
C ALA A 286 -0.64 -0.64 -12.48
N GLY A 287 0.47 -0.71 -13.21
CA GLY A 287 0.79 0.18 -14.31
C GLY A 287 0.71 -0.58 -15.64
N LYS A 288 0.06 0.03 -16.64
CA LYS A 288 0.27 -0.38 -18.03
C LYS A 288 1.50 0.36 -18.54
N THR A 289 2.54 -0.36 -18.94
CA THR A 289 3.63 0.23 -19.70
C THR A 289 3.10 0.65 -21.06
N LYS A 290 2.93 1.96 -21.29
CA LYS A 290 2.88 2.47 -22.66
C LYS A 290 4.31 2.40 -23.17
N GLY A 291 4.59 1.42 -24.04
CA GLY A 291 5.88 1.35 -24.73
C GLY A 291 6.19 2.69 -25.37
N ARG A 292 7.19 3.40 -24.85
CA ARG A 292 7.81 4.50 -25.59
C ARG A 292 8.66 3.84 -26.67
N THR A 293 8.15 3.81 -27.89
CA THR A 293 9.01 3.60 -29.06
C THR A 293 10.03 4.71 -29.08
N ALA A 294 11.31 4.36 -28.88
CA ALA A 294 12.41 5.28 -29.10
C ALA A 294 12.38 5.75 -30.56
N THR A 295 12.30 7.06 -30.77
CA THR A 295 12.63 7.74 -32.03
C THR A 295 14.04 8.29 -31.93
#